data_AF-A0A1X0KJJ8-F1
#
_entry.id   AF-A0A1X0KJJ8-F1
#
_cell.length_a   1.000
_cell.length_b   1.000
_cell.length_c   1.000
_cell.angle_alpha   90.00
_cell.angle_beta   90.00
_cell.angle_gamma   90.00
#
_symmetry.space_group_name_H-M   'P 1'
#
loop_
_entity.id
_entity.type
_entity.pdbx_description
1 polymer ?
#
loop_
_entity_poly.entity_id
_entity_poly.type
_entity_poly.pdbx_seq_one_letter_code
_entity_poly.pdbx_strand_id
1 'polypeptide(L)'
;MTEETKRPEPRLAQGREHVVATVDEIPPGTHKLVPIGRHGVGVYNVNGSFYAIANYCPHQGGPLCSGRARGRTIVDETAPGDSVMVRDREYIYCPWHQWGFELATGTTAVKPEWSIRTYPVRVVGNDVLVQA
;
A
#
# COMPACT_ATOMS: atom_id res chain seq x y z
N MET A 1 34.94 -19.08 17.06
CA MET A 1 34.39 -17.94 16.31
C MET A 1 33.52 -18.54 15.22
N THR A 2 32.23 -18.73 15.51
CA THR A 2 31.29 -19.40 14.60
C THR A 2 30.74 -18.37 13.61
N GLU A 3 31.09 -18.51 12.34
CA GLU A 3 30.45 -17.79 11.24
C GLU A 3 29.01 -18.29 11.09
N GLU A 4 28.04 -17.49 11.50
CA GLU A 4 26.64 -17.66 11.15
C GLU A 4 26.46 -17.34 9.66
N THR A 5 26.32 -18.39 8.87
CA THR A 5 25.92 -18.28 7.47
C THR A 5 24.46 -17.82 7.41
N LYS A 6 24.26 -16.55 7.02
CA LYS A 6 22.92 -15.99 6.77
C LYS A 6 22.24 -16.80 5.66
N ARG A 7 21.24 -17.60 6.04
CA ARG A 7 20.41 -18.41 5.12
C ARG A 7 19.79 -17.48 4.07
N PRO A 8 19.90 -17.80 2.76
CA PRO A 8 19.30 -16.95 1.72
C PRO A 8 17.78 -16.93 1.91
N GLU A 9 17.22 -15.73 1.96
CA GLU A 9 15.78 -15.53 2.08
C GLU A 9 15.11 -16.16 0.84
N PRO A 10 14.13 -17.06 1.04
CA PRO A 10 13.50 -17.75 -0.07
C PRO A 10 12.84 -16.72 -0.99
N ARG A 11 13.20 -16.72 -2.27
CA ARG A 11 12.45 -16.00 -3.29
C ARG A 11 11.11 -16.72 -3.47
N LEU A 12 10.08 -16.20 -2.83
CA LEU A 12 8.75 -16.81 -2.78
C LEU A 12 8.02 -16.66 -4.13
N ALA A 13 7.47 -17.77 -4.62
CA ALA A 13 6.69 -17.86 -5.85
C ALA A 13 5.33 -17.16 -5.74
N GLN A 14 4.84 -16.63 -6.86
CA GLN A 14 3.52 -15.97 -6.99
C GLN A 14 2.38 -16.92 -6.57
N GLY A 15 1.49 -16.46 -5.69
CA GLY A 15 0.21 -17.08 -5.39
C GLY A 15 0.07 -17.74 -4.01
N ARG A 16 0.88 -17.37 -3.01
CA ARG A 16 0.73 -17.88 -1.63
C ARG A 16 0.02 -16.86 -0.74
N GLU A 17 -0.81 -17.34 0.19
CA GLU A 17 -1.32 -16.51 1.28
C GLU A 17 -0.24 -16.35 2.36
N HIS A 18 -0.07 -15.12 2.83
CA HIS A 18 0.86 -14.75 3.89
C HIS A 18 0.07 -14.16 5.05
N VAL A 19 0.19 -14.74 6.25
CA VAL A 19 -0.20 -14.04 7.49
C VAL A 19 0.85 -12.96 7.74
N VAL A 20 0.44 -11.68 7.75
CA VAL A 20 1.39 -10.55 7.77
C VAL A 20 1.33 -9.72 9.04
N ALA A 21 0.21 -9.78 9.74
CA ALA A 21 -0.07 -9.04 10.97
C ALA A 21 -1.36 -9.58 11.57
N THR A 22 -1.60 -9.23 12.82
CA THR A 22 -2.93 -9.16 13.41
C THR A 22 -3.62 -7.84 13.06
N VAL A 23 -4.95 -7.75 13.22
CA VAL A 23 -5.67 -6.49 12.97
C VAL A 23 -5.22 -5.36 13.90
N ASP A 24 -4.82 -5.68 15.14
CA ASP A 24 -4.36 -4.71 16.14
C ASP A 24 -2.96 -4.17 15.85
N GLU A 25 -2.13 -4.92 15.12
CA GLU A 25 -0.83 -4.46 14.65
C GLU A 25 -0.94 -3.41 13.53
N ILE A 26 -2.11 -3.27 12.90
CA ILE A 26 -2.39 -2.26 11.88
C ILE A 26 -3.72 -1.56 12.23
N PRO A 27 -3.76 -0.70 13.26
CA PRO A 27 -4.97 0.02 13.63
C PRO A 27 -5.54 0.87 12.49
N PRO A 28 -6.84 1.20 12.50
CA PRO A 28 -7.44 2.09 11.51
C PRO A 28 -6.66 3.39 11.35
N GLY A 29 -6.34 3.72 10.11
CA GLY A 29 -5.54 4.89 9.75
C GLY A 29 -4.04 4.67 9.66
N THR A 30 -3.57 3.47 9.94
CA THR A 30 -2.15 3.11 9.88
C THR A 30 -1.87 2.14 8.73
N HIS A 31 -0.60 1.84 8.54
CA HIS A 31 -0.16 0.84 7.57
C HIS A 31 1.12 0.16 8.07
N LYS A 32 1.41 -1.02 7.50
CA LYS A 32 2.62 -1.80 7.77
C LYS A 32 3.27 -2.19 6.45
N LEU A 33 4.60 -2.03 6.37
CA LEU A 33 5.39 -2.58 5.27
C LEU A 33 5.75 -4.04 5.60
N VAL A 34 5.42 -4.96 4.70
CA VAL A 34 5.69 -6.38 4.86
C VAL A 34 6.75 -6.83 3.83
N PRO A 35 7.78 -7.58 4.22
CA PRO A 35 8.92 -7.92 3.35
C PRO A 35 8.58 -9.09 2.41
N ILE A 36 7.56 -8.90 1.55
CA ILE A 36 7.15 -9.86 0.53
C ILE A 36 7.66 -9.40 -0.84
N GLY A 37 8.43 -10.26 -1.52
CA GLY A 37 9.04 -9.93 -2.81
C GLY A 37 10.16 -8.90 -2.72
N ARG A 38 10.58 -8.33 -3.86
CA ARG A 38 11.77 -7.46 -3.93
C ARG A 38 11.62 -6.11 -3.23
N HIS A 39 10.44 -5.49 -3.35
CA HIS A 39 10.20 -4.13 -2.86
C HIS A 39 9.36 -4.09 -1.59
N GLY A 40 8.78 -5.22 -1.18
CA GLY A 40 7.80 -5.30 -0.11
C GLY A 40 6.38 -4.94 -0.56
N VAL A 41 5.44 -5.16 0.33
CA VAL A 41 4.01 -4.86 0.16
C VAL A 41 3.56 -3.95 1.30
N GLY A 42 2.87 -2.86 1.00
CA GLY A 42 2.25 -2.02 2.02
C GLY A 42 0.84 -2.50 2.31
N VAL A 43 0.53 -2.74 3.58
CA VAL A 43 -0.80 -3.15 4.04
C VAL A 43 -1.40 -2.01 4.83
N TYR A 44 -2.51 -1.46 4.35
CA TYR A 44 -3.16 -0.25 4.86
C TYR A 44 -4.49 -0.61 5.49
N ASN A 45 -4.79 -0.05 6.66
CA ASN A 45 -6.12 -0.13 7.25
C ASN A 45 -6.80 1.24 7.12
N VAL A 46 -7.78 1.34 6.21
CA VAL A 46 -8.59 2.54 6.02
C VAL A 46 -9.97 2.28 6.61
N ASN A 47 -10.25 2.91 7.75
CA ASN A 47 -11.55 2.81 8.44
C ASN A 47 -12.01 1.36 8.69
N GLY A 48 -11.08 0.44 9.00
CA GLY A 48 -11.35 -0.98 9.23
C GLY A 48 -11.27 -1.85 7.98
N SER A 49 -11.20 -1.26 6.79
CA SER A 49 -11.02 -1.98 5.52
C SER A 49 -9.54 -2.07 5.16
N PHE A 50 -9.08 -3.28 4.83
CA PHE A 50 -7.68 -3.54 4.55
C PHE A 50 -7.38 -3.55 3.05
N TYR A 51 -6.26 -2.93 2.67
CA TYR A 51 -5.77 -2.86 1.29
C TYR A 51 -4.29 -3.19 1.25
N ALA A 52 -3.83 -3.83 0.18
CA ALA A 52 -2.42 -4.13 -0.01
C ALA A 52 -1.93 -3.74 -1.40
N ILE A 53 -0.79 -3.06 -1.45
CA ILE A 53 -0.18 -2.56 -2.69
C ILE A 53 1.32 -2.85 -2.75
N ALA A 54 1.88 -2.92 -3.95
CA ALA A 54 3.33 -3.00 -4.12
C ALA A 54 4.01 -1.73 -3.58
N ASN A 55 5.09 -1.88 -2.83
CA ASN A 55 5.88 -0.74 -2.31
C ASN A 55 6.87 -0.21 -3.37
N TYR A 56 6.38 0.08 -4.58
CA TYR A 56 7.21 0.54 -5.69
C TYR A 56 6.41 1.46 -6.60
N CYS A 57 6.89 2.70 -6.77
CA CYS A 57 6.31 3.64 -7.70
C CYS A 57 6.85 3.39 -9.11
N PRO A 58 6.01 3.09 -10.12
CA PRO A 58 6.45 2.74 -11.47
C PRO A 58 7.12 3.90 -12.21
N HIS A 59 7.01 5.13 -11.70
CA HIS A 59 7.67 6.29 -12.28
C HIS A 59 9.20 6.18 -12.23
N GLN A 60 9.78 6.12 -11.04
CA GLN A 60 11.24 6.07 -10.86
C GLN A 60 11.68 5.11 -9.72
N GLY A 61 10.74 4.32 -9.19
CA GLY A 61 11.02 3.33 -8.14
C GLY A 61 10.89 3.81 -6.71
N GLY A 62 10.20 4.93 -6.49
CA GLY A 62 9.99 5.49 -5.16
C GLY A 62 9.29 4.52 -4.19
N PRO A 63 9.67 4.50 -2.90
CA PRO A 63 9.10 3.61 -1.88
C PRO A 63 7.74 4.13 -1.40
N LEU A 64 6.67 3.68 -2.06
CA LEU A 64 5.30 4.19 -1.84
C LEU A 64 4.87 4.17 -0.37
N CYS A 65 5.25 3.17 0.41
CA CYS A 65 4.84 3.04 1.81
C CYS A 65 5.51 4.04 2.76
N SER A 66 6.56 4.75 2.31
CA SER A 66 7.06 5.92 3.06
C SER A 66 6.35 7.23 2.66
N GLY A 67 5.42 7.14 1.70
CA GLY A 67 4.55 8.24 1.30
C GLY A 67 3.41 8.48 2.27
N ARG A 68 2.59 9.50 1.97
CA ARG A 68 1.45 9.85 2.81
C ARG A 68 0.15 9.28 2.23
N ALA A 69 -0.52 8.46 3.03
CA ALA A 69 -1.92 8.11 2.76
C ALA A 69 -2.81 9.32 3.05
N ARG A 70 -3.62 9.75 2.08
CA ARG A 70 -4.57 10.88 2.23
C ARG A 70 -5.70 10.78 1.20
N GLY A 71 -6.69 11.66 1.34
CA GLY A 71 -7.75 11.80 0.35
C GLY A 71 -7.28 12.36 -0.99
N ARG A 72 -8.13 12.20 -2.00
CA ARG A 72 -7.95 12.79 -3.34
C ARG A 72 -8.52 14.19 -3.36
N THR A 73 -7.75 15.15 -3.86
CA THR A 73 -8.26 16.49 -4.15
C THR A 73 -9.10 16.45 -5.44
N ILE A 74 -10.30 17.01 -5.37
CA ILE A 74 -11.17 17.28 -6.52
C ILE A 74 -11.50 18.76 -6.58
N VAL A 75 -11.91 19.23 -7.76
CA VAL A 75 -12.44 20.58 -7.93
C VAL A 75 -13.90 20.62 -7.49
N ASP A 76 -14.24 21.61 -6.67
CA ASP A 76 -15.60 21.91 -6.23
C ASP A 76 -15.74 23.43 -6.14
N GLU A 77 -16.39 24.02 -7.15
CA GLU A 77 -16.59 25.46 -7.31
C GLU A 77 -17.45 26.09 -6.19
N THR A 78 -18.05 25.28 -5.32
CA THR A 78 -18.84 25.75 -4.17
C THR A 78 -18.02 25.89 -2.88
N ALA A 79 -16.80 25.35 -2.86
CA ALA A 79 -15.92 25.40 -1.70
C ALA A 79 -14.90 26.57 -1.80
N PRO A 80 -14.50 27.19 -0.68
CA PRO A 80 -13.43 28.18 -0.69
C PRO A 80 -12.14 27.64 -1.34
N GLY A 81 -11.66 28.30 -2.40
CA GLY A 81 -10.48 27.87 -3.15
C GLY A 81 -10.74 26.72 -4.13
N ASP A 82 -12.00 26.50 -4.49
CA ASP A 82 -12.50 25.61 -5.54
C ASP A 82 -12.02 24.15 -5.44
N SER A 83 -11.62 23.71 -4.24
CA SER A 83 -11.05 22.38 -4.05
C SER A 83 -11.36 21.78 -2.69
N VAL A 84 -11.70 20.48 -2.70
CA VAL A 84 -11.98 19.70 -1.50
C VAL A 84 -11.22 18.38 -1.54
N MET A 85 -10.83 17.89 -0.37
CA MET A 85 -10.30 16.53 -0.23
C MET A 85 -11.45 15.56 0.03
N VAL A 86 -11.57 14.55 -0.81
CA VAL A 86 -12.56 13.47 -0.68
C VAL A 86 -11.87 12.13 -0.46
N ARG A 87 -12.64 11.13 -0.01
CA ARG A 87 -12.17 9.74 0.12
C ARG A 87 -10.92 9.62 0.99
N ASP A 88 -11.03 10.09 2.23
CA ASP A 88 -9.87 10.23 3.13
C ASP A 88 -9.07 8.92 3.25
N ARG A 89 -7.74 9.06 3.13
CA ARG A 89 -6.74 7.96 3.18
C ARG A 89 -6.88 6.85 2.14
N GLU A 90 -7.80 6.93 1.18
CA GLU A 90 -7.96 5.91 0.15
C GLU A 90 -6.88 5.97 -0.96
N TYR A 91 -5.97 6.95 -0.89
CA TYR A 91 -4.88 7.12 -1.84
C TYR A 91 -3.52 7.22 -1.15
N ILE A 92 -2.50 6.59 -1.74
CA ILE A 92 -1.09 6.78 -1.35
C ILE A 92 -0.41 7.71 -2.35
N TYR A 93 0.40 8.64 -1.83
CA TYR A 93 1.17 9.57 -2.65
C TYR A 93 2.66 9.27 -2.55
N CYS A 94 3.28 8.99 -3.69
CA CYS A 94 4.71 8.71 -3.76
C CYS A 94 5.54 9.87 -3.16
N PRO A 95 6.47 9.59 -2.23
CA PRO A 95 7.22 10.64 -1.54
C PRO A 95 8.11 11.48 -2.48
N TRP A 96 8.50 10.95 -3.64
CA TRP A 96 9.42 11.63 -4.55
C TRP A 96 8.73 12.66 -5.45
N HIS A 97 7.58 12.32 -6.01
CA HIS A 97 6.94 13.10 -7.08
C HIS A 97 5.43 13.30 -6.88
N GLN A 98 4.88 12.84 -5.75
CA GLN A 98 3.46 12.98 -5.40
C GLN A 98 2.49 12.35 -6.41
N TRP A 99 2.93 11.36 -7.18
CA TRP A 99 1.99 10.53 -7.94
C TRP A 99 1.10 9.77 -6.97
N GLY A 100 -0.21 9.98 -7.11
CA GLY A 100 -1.23 9.36 -6.29
C GLY A 100 -1.71 8.05 -6.90
N PHE A 101 -1.92 7.05 -6.05
CA PHE A 101 -2.45 5.74 -6.41
C PHE A 101 -3.59 5.38 -5.47
N GLU A 102 -4.73 4.96 -6.02
CA GLU A 102 -5.86 4.46 -5.23
C GLU A 102 -5.48 3.11 -4.61
N LEU A 103 -5.66 2.95 -3.30
CA LEU A 103 -5.27 1.74 -2.59
C LEU A 103 -6.07 0.50 -3.04
N ALA A 104 -7.36 0.68 -3.35
CA ALA A 104 -8.26 -0.41 -3.74
C ALA A 104 -7.93 -1.02 -5.10
N THR A 105 -7.52 -0.18 -6.06
CA THR A 105 -7.38 -0.59 -7.47
C THR A 105 -5.95 -0.48 -7.98
N GLY A 106 -5.07 0.24 -7.26
CA GLY A 106 -3.74 0.59 -7.70
C GLY A 106 -3.70 1.65 -8.80
N THR A 107 -4.87 2.18 -9.21
CA THR A 107 -4.95 3.10 -10.34
C THR A 107 -4.38 4.47 -10.02
N THR A 108 -3.79 5.10 -11.02
CA THR A 108 -3.35 6.50 -10.94
C THR A 108 -4.07 7.34 -11.97
N ALA A 109 -4.39 8.59 -11.59
CA ALA A 109 -5.00 9.56 -12.49
C ALA A 109 -3.99 10.18 -13.47
N VAL A 110 -2.68 9.99 -13.26
CA VAL A 110 -1.63 10.64 -14.08
C VAL A 110 -1.41 9.89 -15.39
N LYS A 111 -1.18 8.58 -15.31
CA LYS A 111 -1.02 7.65 -16.45
C LYS A 111 -1.61 6.29 -16.08
N PRO A 112 -2.86 5.97 -16.44
CA PRO A 112 -3.53 4.73 -16.03
C PRO A 112 -2.75 3.45 -16.34
N GLU A 113 -1.97 3.44 -17.42
CA GLU A 113 -1.08 2.35 -17.80
C GLU A 113 0.07 2.10 -16.81
N TRP A 114 0.36 3.05 -15.93
CA TRP A 114 1.37 2.97 -14.86
C TRP A 114 0.72 2.76 -13.49
N SER A 115 -0.41 2.06 -13.46
CA SER A 115 -1.04 1.60 -12.21
C SER A 115 -0.16 0.59 -11.49
N ILE A 116 -0.29 0.50 -10.17
CA ILE A 116 0.48 -0.43 -9.34
C ILE A 116 -0.29 -1.73 -9.10
N ARG A 117 0.46 -2.79 -8.81
CA ARG A 117 -0.13 -4.05 -8.39
C ARG A 117 -0.79 -3.90 -7.01
N THR A 118 -2.03 -4.33 -6.92
CA THR A 118 -2.72 -4.60 -5.65
C THR A 118 -2.65 -6.08 -5.32
N TYR A 119 -2.84 -6.39 -4.05
CA TYR A 119 -2.86 -7.75 -3.53
C TYR A 119 -4.16 -7.97 -2.77
N PRO A 120 -4.89 -9.07 -3.01
CA PRO A 120 -6.05 -9.42 -2.21
C PRO A 120 -5.68 -9.52 -0.73
N VAL A 121 -6.54 -8.93 0.11
CA VAL A 121 -6.41 -9.00 1.57
C VAL A 121 -7.66 -9.66 2.14
N ARG A 122 -7.46 -10.55 3.11
CA ARG A 122 -8.54 -11.20 3.85
C ARG A 122 -8.22 -11.18 5.33
N VAL A 123 -9.23 -10.97 6.15
CA VAL A 123 -9.11 -11.09 7.61
C VAL A 123 -9.76 -12.40 8.03
N VAL A 124 -9.04 -13.22 8.81
CA VAL A 124 -9.54 -14.49 9.35
C VAL A 124 -9.32 -14.49 10.85
N GLY A 125 -10.42 -14.34 11.61
CA GLY A 125 -10.30 -14.10 13.04
C GLY A 125 -9.53 -12.81 13.29
N ASN A 126 -8.37 -12.91 13.95
CA ASN A 126 -7.49 -11.78 14.23
C ASN A 126 -6.42 -11.56 13.16
N ASP A 127 -6.22 -12.50 12.25
CA ASP A 127 -5.11 -12.50 11.30
C ASP A 127 -5.45 -11.75 10.02
N VAL A 128 -4.52 -10.91 9.57
CA VAL A 128 -4.55 -10.25 8.25
C VAL A 128 -3.71 -11.08 7.28
N LEU A 129 -4.33 -11.55 6.21
CA LEU A 129 -3.72 -12.37 5.17
C LEU A 129 -3.61 -11.58 3.86
N VAL A 130 -2.44 -11.65 3.22
CA VAL A 130 -2.19 -11.05 1.89
C VAL A 130 -1.85 -12.16 0.91
N GLN A 131 -2.48 -12.15 -0.27
CA GLN A 131 -2.17 -13.08 -1.36
C GLN A 131 -1.17 -12.45 -2.35
N ALA A 132 0.07 -12.96 -2.42
CA ALA A 132 1.16 -12.34 -3.19
C ALA A 132 1.91 -13.28 -4.14
#